data_AF-A0A8T3S2T6-F1
#
_entry.id   AF-A0A8T3S2T6-F1
#
_cell.length_a   1.000
_cell.length_b   1.000
_cell.length_c   1.000
_cell.angle_alpha   90.00
_cell.angle_beta   90.00
_cell.angle_gamma   90.00
#
_symmetry.space_group_name_H-M   'P 1'
#
loop_
_entity.id
_entity.type
_entity.pdbx_description
1 polymer ?
#
loop_
_entity_poly.entity_id
_entity_poly.type
_entity_poly.pdbx_seq_one_letter_code
_entity_poly.pdbx_strand_id
1 'polypeptide(L)'
;MTGETTLIYLEADDEVTSVVRRLRDTKADRIVVVAPGRSRATSSVVALRLLARAAEEAGRGLVVVGDGLTRSLAAEAGLDSYASIEDARKAVPMETIEARTKRASIHVVRGEAPDETAPVRVPAAAAVATWSDDRTQVRARPAPERSDQRKPPRPRRSSPALAWGLGALAALLIGAGVVGAVVLPAAAVAIMPATEPLEPESYQIRIDDPDQLAGTVDARAQVAATGTYAIQAAATAAVVFRNFNTVDVAVGAGTLVAAGDQAFETSADIVVTAGTLTSEGTIQAGEGLTGVAAA
;
A
#
# COMPACT_ATOMS: atom_id res chain seq x y z
N MET A 1 1.32 -10.81 -30.61
CA MET A 1 -0.07 -10.35 -30.43
C MET A 1 0.00 -9.00 -29.72
N THR A 2 -0.25 -7.89 -30.41
CA THR A 2 -0.31 -6.56 -29.79
C THR A 2 -1.61 -6.48 -29.00
N GLY A 3 -1.57 -6.90 -27.74
CA GLY A 3 -2.74 -6.85 -26.85
C GLY A 3 -3.23 -5.42 -26.75
N GLU A 4 -4.50 -5.20 -27.07
CA GLU A 4 -5.13 -3.89 -26.99
C GLU A 4 -5.01 -3.40 -25.54
N THR A 5 -4.41 -2.22 -25.33
CA THR A 5 -4.17 -1.66 -24.00
C THR A 5 -5.08 -0.46 -23.79
N THR A 6 -5.99 -0.55 -22.82
CA THR A 6 -6.89 0.54 -22.46
C THR A 6 -6.41 1.25 -21.20
N LEU A 7 -6.43 2.57 -21.22
CA LEU A 7 -6.17 3.39 -20.04
C LEU A 7 -7.48 3.80 -19.38
N ILE A 8 -7.57 3.62 -18.07
CA ILE A 8 -8.67 4.11 -17.24
C ILE A 8 -8.08 5.10 -16.25
N TYR A 9 -8.45 6.36 -16.38
CA TYR A 9 -8.13 7.39 -15.39
C TYR A 9 -9.17 7.33 -14.26
N LEU A 10 -8.68 7.30 -13.03
CA LEU A 10 -9.51 7.39 -11.84
C LEU A 10 -9.66 8.83 -11.41
N GLU A 11 -10.85 9.16 -10.91
CA GLU A 11 -11.10 10.40 -10.20
C GLU A 11 -10.83 10.22 -8.70
N ALA A 12 -10.70 11.33 -7.96
CA ALA A 12 -10.44 11.28 -6.51
C ALA A 12 -11.56 10.57 -5.73
N ASP A 13 -12.80 10.73 -6.17
CA ASP A 13 -13.99 10.15 -5.53
C ASP A 13 -14.39 8.78 -6.11
N ASP A 14 -13.59 8.22 -7.03
CA ASP A 14 -13.90 6.92 -7.60
C ASP A 14 -13.80 5.80 -6.55
N GLU A 15 -14.90 5.08 -6.39
CA GLU A 15 -15.01 3.93 -5.50
C GLU A 15 -14.71 2.61 -6.21
N VAL A 16 -14.27 1.61 -5.45
CA VAL A 16 -13.87 0.29 -5.98
C VAL A 16 -14.95 -0.31 -6.88
N THR A 17 -16.23 -0.20 -6.49
CA THR A 17 -17.36 -0.73 -7.26
C THR A 17 -17.51 -0.06 -8.63
N SER A 18 -17.28 1.25 -8.73
CA SER A 18 -17.33 1.99 -10.00
C SER A 18 -16.20 1.57 -10.95
N VAL A 19 -15.01 1.34 -10.38
CA VAL A 19 -13.84 0.88 -11.14
C VAL A 19 -14.00 -0.57 -11.58
N VAL A 20 -14.48 -1.47 -10.71
CA VAL A 20 -14.77 -2.88 -11.06
C VAL A 20 -15.76 -2.97 -12.22
N ARG A 21 -16.81 -2.14 -12.21
CA ARG A 21 -17.78 -2.12 -13.32
C ARG A 21 -17.11 -1.72 -14.64
N ARG A 22 -16.33 -0.64 -14.64
CA ARG A 22 -15.57 -0.18 -15.82
C ARG A 22 -14.55 -1.21 -16.29
N LEU A 23 -13.88 -1.89 -15.36
CA LEU A 23 -12.94 -2.97 -15.64
C LEU A 23 -13.64 -4.10 -16.39
N ARG A 24 -14.83 -4.53 -15.94
CA ARG A 24 -15.62 -5.60 -16.57
C ARG A 24 -16.17 -5.21 -17.95
N ASP A 25 -16.57 -3.95 -18.13
CA ASP A 25 -17.14 -3.45 -19.40
C ASP A 25 -16.07 -3.22 -20.49
N THR A 26 -14.79 -3.09 -20.12
CA THR A 26 -13.67 -2.83 -21.05
C THR A 26 -13.32 -4.08 -21.86
N LYS A 27 -13.12 -4.02 -23.18
CA LYS A 27 -12.81 -5.23 -23.99
C LYS A 27 -11.31 -5.56 -24.14
N ALA A 28 -10.43 -4.67 -23.68
CA ALA A 28 -8.99 -4.81 -23.81
C ALA A 28 -8.40 -5.92 -22.93
N ASP A 29 -7.41 -6.63 -23.47
CA ASP A 29 -6.69 -7.71 -22.76
C ASP A 29 -5.82 -7.16 -21.62
N ARG A 30 -5.35 -5.92 -21.77
CA ARG A 30 -4.53 -5.22 -20.78
C ARG A 30 -5.18 -3.89 -20.39
N ILE A 31 -5.33 -3.67 -19.09
CA ILE A 31 -5.90 -2.44 -18.55
C ILE A 31 -4.86 -1.76 -17.66
N VAL A 32 -4.59 -0.49 -17.96
CA VAL A 32 -3.74 0.37 -17.15
C VAL A 32 -4.63 1.35 -16.40
N VAL A 33 -4.67 1.21 -15.08
CA VAL A 33 -5.42 2.10 -14.21
C VAL A 33 -4.48 3.19 -13.71
N VAL A 34 -4.78 4.45 -14.03
CA VAL A 34 -4.02 5.61 -13.60
C VAL A 34 -4.73 6.21 -12.39
N ALA A 35 -4.09 6.08 -11.24
CA ALA A 35 -4.63 6.50 -9.96
C ALA A 35 -4.00 7.84 -9.54
N PRO A 36 -4.80 8.91 -9.37
CA PRO A 36 -4.32 10.10 -8.70
C PRO A 36 -4.08 9.77 -7.23
N GLY A 37 -3.06 10.40 -6.63
CA GLY A 37 -2.78 10.23 -5.21
C GLY A 37 -4.03 10.57 -4.40
N ARG A 38 -4.56 9.58 -3.67
CA ARG A 38 -5.78 9.61 -2.81
C ARG A 38 -7.12 9.17 -3.44
N SER A 39 -7.16 8.53 -4.62
CA SER A 39 -8.43 7.90 -5.05
C SER A 39 -8.85 6.80 -4.07
N ARG A 40 -10.14 6.73 -3.70
CA ARG A 40 -10.66 5.71 -2.77
C ARG A 40 -10.48 4.29 -3.30
N ALA A 41 -10.49 4.12 -4.62
CA ALA A 41 -10.30 2.82 -5.26
C ALA A 41 -8.86 2.29 -5.16
N THR A 42 -7.88 3.13 -4.82
CA THR A 42 -6.45 2.74 -4.75
C THR A 42 -5.77 3.10 -3.44
N SER A 43 -6.52 3.60 -2.45
CA SER A 43 -5.99 3.98 -1.13
C SER A 43 -5.82 2.81 -0.16
N SER A 44 -6.15 1.58 -0.55
CA SER A 44 -6.05 0.38 0.29
C SER A 44 -5.66 -0.86 -0.52
N VAL A 45 -4.87 -1.75 0.08
CA VAL A 45 -4.48 -3.04 -0.49
C VAL A 45 -5.70 -3.91 -0.79
N VAL A 46 -6.72 -3.89 0.08
CA VAL A 46 -7.96 -4.67 -0.10
C VAL A 46 -8.70 -4.22 -1.36
N ALA A 47 -8.80 -2.91 -1.57
CA ALA A 47 -9.40 -2.33 -2.76
C ALA A 47 -8.66 -2.79 -4.03
N LEU A 48 -7.33 -2.71 -4.02
CA LEU A 48 -6.50 -3.16 -5.13
C LEU A 48 -6.59 -4.67 -5.39
N ARG A 49 -6.69 -5.50 -4.35
CA ARG A 49 -6.95 -6.95 -4.48
C ARG A 49 -8.32 -7.24 -5.11
N LEU A 50 -9.35 -6.46 -4.77
CA LEU A 50 -10.66 -6.59 -5.40
C LEU A 50 -10.62 -6.21 -6.90
N LEU A 51 -9.86 -5.17 -7.26
CA LEU A 51 -9.64 -4.80 -8.66
C LEU A 51 -8.86 -5.89 -9.41
N ALA A 52 -7.79 -6.41 -8.81
CA ALA A 52 -7.00 -7.53 -9.35
C ALA A 52 -7.89 -8.73 -9.63
N ARG A 53 -8.71 -9.12 -8.63
CA ARG A 53 -9.63 -10.25 -8.76
C ARG A 53 -10.67 -10.03 -9.85
N ALA A 54 -11.25 -8.84 -9.94
CA ALA A 54 -12.21 -8.51 -10.98
C ALA A 54 -11.60 -8.54 -12.39
N ALA A 55 -10.34 -8.12 -12.53
CA ALA A 55 -9.60 -8.20 -13.79
C ALA A 55 -9.26 -9.66 -14.16
N GLU A 56 -8.80 -10.47 -13.19
CA GLU A 56 -8.54 -11.91 -13.36
C GLU A 56 -9.80 -12.67 -13.77
N GLU A 57 -10.94 -12.41 -13.12
CA GLU A 57 -12.25 -13.00 -13.48
C GLU A 57 -12.67 -12.65 -14.90
N ALA A 58 -12.29 -11.46 -15.38
CA ALA A 58 -12.51 -11.02 -16.75
C ALA A 58 -11.44 -11.53 -17.73
N GLY A 59 -10.40 -12.24 -17.25
CA GLY A 59 -9.28 -12.73 -18.05
C GLY A 59 -8.31 -11.65 -18.52
N ARG A 60 -8.19 -10.54 -17.78
CA ARG A 60 -7.45 -9.33 -18.18
C ARG A 60 -6.27 -9.05 -17.26
N GLY A 61 -5.18 -8.55 -17.83
CA GLY A 61 -4.03 -8.06 -17.08
C GLY A 61 -4.27 -6.65 -16.54
N LEU A 62 -4.14 -6.46 -15.23
CA LEU A 62 -4.28 -5.16 -14.58
C LEU A 62 -2.91 -4.62 -14.16
N VAL A 63 -2.63 -3.37 -14.53
CA VAL A 63 -1.44 -2.62 -14.14
C VAL A 63 -1.86 -1.30 -13.50
N VAL A 64 -1.18 -0.90 -12.43
CA VAL A 64 -1.47 0.36 -11.71
C VAL A 64 -0.38 1.39 -11.96
N VAL A 65 -0.77 2.62 -12.28
CA VAL A 65 0.14 3.77 -12.38
C VAL A 65 -0.23 4.78 -11.31
N GLY A 66 0.73 5.20 -10.49
CA GLY A 66 0.46 6.11 -9.39
C GLY A 66 1.70 6.58 -8.65
N ASP A 67 1.48 7.33 -7.58
CA ASP A 67 2.51 7.84 -6.68
C ASP A 67 3.17 6.71 -5.84
N GLY A 68 4.18 7.06 -5.05
CA GLY A 68 4.96 6.07 -4.29
C GLY A 68 4.09 5.19 -3.38
N LEU A 69 3.13 5.80 -2.67
CA LEU A 69 2.22 5.08 -1.79
C LEU A 69 1.32 4.11 -2.57
N THR A 70 0.71 4.57 -3.67
CA THR A 70 -0.15 3.72 -4.50
C THR A 70 0.62 2.54 -5.07
N ARG A 71 1.88 2.74 -5.48
CA ARG A 71 2.74 1.65 -5.96
C ARG A 71 3.10 0.64 -4.88
N SER A 72 3.41 1.09 -3.66
CA SER A 72 3.65 0.19 -2.53
C SER A 72 2.43 -0.68 -2.23
N LEU A 73 1.23 -0.08 -2.19
CA LEU A 73 -0.02 -0.81 -1.95
C LEU A 73 -0.35 -1.78 -3.10
N ALA A 74 -0.06 -1.40 -4.35
CA ALA A 74 -0.25 -2.27 -5.51
C ALA A 74 0.70 -3.47 -5.49
N ALA A 75 1.96 -3.27 -5.11
CA ALA A 75 2.92 -4.36 -4.96
C ALA A 75 2.48 -5.36 -3.88
N GLU A 76 1.97 -4.88 -2.74
CA GLU A 76 1.42 -5.74 -1.66
C GLU A 76 0.13 -6.47 -2.09
N ALA A 77 -0.62 -5.89 -3.03
CA ALA A 77 -1.76 -6.54 -3.67
C ALA A 77 -1.36 -7.54 -4.78
N GLY A 78 -0.06 -7.67 -5.09
CA GLY A 78 0.45 -8.54 -6.15
C GLY A 78 0.21 -8.00 -7.56
N LEU A 79 0.08 -6.68 -7.72
CA LEU A 79 -0.11 -6.01 -9.00
C LEU A 79 1.18 -5.33 -9.47
N ASP A 80 1.44 -5.40 -10.77
CA ASP A 80 2.49 -4.61 -11.41
C ASP A 80 2.16 -3.11 -11.29
N SER A 81 3.14 -2.31 -10.86
CA SER A 81 2.95 -0.88 -10.69
C SER A 81 4.11 -0.03 -11.18
N TYR A 82 3.79 1.15 -11.74
CA TYR A 82 4.76 2.03 -12.39
C TYR A 82 4.56 3.49 -12.02
N ALA A 83 5.64 4.28 -12.09
CA ALA A 83 5.62 5.70 -11.78
C ALA A 83 5.02 6.55 -12.92
N SER A 84 5.07 6.04 -14.16
CA SER A 84 4.55 6.73 -15.33
C SER A 84 3.79 5.78 -16.26
N ILE A 85 2.91 6.36 -17.08
CA ILE A 85 2.18 5.63 -18.13
C ILE A 85 3.15 5.08 -19.18
N GLU A 86 4.24 5.80 -19.44
CA GLU A 86 5.23 5.40 -20.43
C GLU A 86 5.98 4.12 -20.00
N ASP A 87 6.34 4.03 -18.72
CA ASP A 87 6.96 2.82 -18.15
C ASP A 87 6.01 1.63 -18.19
N ALA A 88 4.74 1.85 -17.84
CA ALA A 88 3.70 0.82 -17.91
C ALA A 88 3.47 0.31 -19.34
N ARG A 89 3.60 1.18 -20.35
CA ARG A 89 3.51 0.81 -21.78
C ARG A 89 4.76 0.07 -22.28
N LYS A 90 5.94 0.46 -21.81
CA LYS A 90 7.23 -0.14 -22.20
C LYS A 90 7.47 -1.51 -21.57
N ALA A 91 6.86 -1.77 -20.41
CA ALA A 91 6.90 -3.08 -19.77
C ALA A 91 6.20 -4.11 -20.67
N VAL A 92 7.00 -4.85 -21.43
CA VAL A 92 6.58 -6.09 -22.11
C VAL A 92 6.27 -7.11 -21.01
N PRO A 93 5.16 -7.87 -21.09
CA PRO A 93 4.86 -8.88 -20.09
C PRO A 93 5.97 -9.95 -20.14
N MET A 94 6.93 -9.89 -19.22
CA MET A 94 7.71 -11.06 -18.87
C MET A 94 6.83 -11.91 -17.95
N GLU A 95 6.55 -13.13 -18.39
CA GLU A 95 6.10 -14.26 -17.58
C GLU A 95 4.68 -14.27 -17.03
N THR A 96 3.71 -14.41 -17.95
CA THR A 96 2.43 -15.08 -17.64
C THR A 96 2.55 -16.62 -17.61
N ILE A 97 3.77 -17.20 -17.67
CA ILE A 97 3.95 -18.67 -17.76
C ILE A 97 4.42 -19.31 -16.44
N GLU A 98 5.20 -18.65 -15.58
CA GLU A 98 5.73 -19.30 -14.36
C GLU A 98 4.76 -19.33 -13.16
N ALA A 99 3.80 -18.40 -13.06
CA ALA A 99 2.83 -18.38 -11.95
C ALA A 99 1.70 -19.43 -12.08
N ARG A 100 1.63 -20.17 -13.20
CA ARG A 100 0.57 -21.17 -13.43
C ARG A 100 0.79 -22.50 -12.70
N THR A 101 1.92 -22.68 -12.01
CA THR A 101 2.24 -23.93 -11.31
C THR A 101 2.56 -23.69 -9.83
N LYS A 102 1.55 -23.39 -9.01
CA LYS A 102 1.45 -23.71 -7.56
C LYS A 102 0.22 -23.05 -6.91
N ARG A 103 -0.98 -23.41 -7.37
CA ARG A 103 -2.19 -23.28 -6.52
C ARG A 103 -2.90 -24.62 -6.54
N ALA A 104 -2.75 -25.38 -5.46
CA ALA A 104 -3.56 -26.56 -5.22
C ALA A 104 -5.03 -26.12 -5.13
N SER A 105 -5.91 -26.81 -5.85
CA SER A 105 -7.34 -26.58 -5.77
C SER A 105 -7.86 -27.04 -4.41
N ILE A 106 -8.14 -26.09 -3.53
CA ILE A 106 -8.89 -26.36 -2.29
C ILE A 106 -10.31 -26.76 -2.71
N HIS A 107 -10.62 -28.05 -2.56
CA HIS A 107 -12.00 -28.54 -2.65
C HIS A 107 -12.72 -28.16 -1.35
N VAL A 108 -13.47 -27.06 -1.37
CA VAL A 108 -14.43 -26.76 -0.30
C VAL A 108 -15.64 -27.66 -0.52
N VAL A 109 -15.71 -28.76 0.21
CA VAL A 109 -16.95 -29.54 0.34
C VAL A 109 -17.89 -28.70 1.21
N ARG A 110 -18.82 -27.99 0.57
CA ARG A 110 -19.96 -27.37 1.23
C ARG A 110 -20.88 -28.50 1.69
N GLY A 111 -20.96 -28.74 2.99
CA GLY A 111 -22.01 -29.57 3.57
C GLY A 111 -23.38 -28.98 3.27
N GLU A 112 -24.38 -29.85 3.11
CA GLU A 112 -25.78 -29.52 2.86
C GLU A 112 -26.25 -28.40 3.79
N ALA A 113 -26.77 -27.32 3.21
CA ALA A 113 -27.34 -26.23 3.98
C ALA A 113 -28.64 -26.70 4.65
N PRO A 114 -28.91 -26.35 5.92
CA PRO A 114 -30.25 -26.46 6.45
C PRO A 114 -31.15 -25.44 5.72
N ASP A 115 -32.25 -25.93 5.16
CA ASP A 115 -33.36 -25.12 4.68
C ASP A 115 -33.95 -24.32 5.85
N GLU A 116 -33.61 -23.03 5.94
CA GLU A 116 -34.42 -22.06 6.67
C GLU A 116 -34.55 -20.78 5.84
N THR A 117 -35.55 -20.80 4.97
CA THR A 117 -36.17 -19.61 4.38
C THR A 117 -36.79 -18.74 5.49
N ALA A 118 -36.13 -17.63 5.81
CA ALA A 118 -36.76 -16.48 6.44
C ALA A 118 -36.55 -15.24 5.54
N PRO A 119 -37.60 -14.67 4.95
CA PRO A 119 -37.47 -13.46 4.15
C PRO A 119 -37.19 -12.28 5.08
N VAL A 120 -35.98 -11.74 5.03
CA VAL A 120 -35.69 -10.42 5.61
C VAL A 120 -36.44 -9.38 4.80
N ARG A 121 -37.54 -8.88 5.36
CA ARG A 121 -38.28 -7.71 4.86
C ARG A 121 -37.37 -6.49 4.94
N VAL A 122 -36.98 -5.96 3.79
CA VAL A 122 -36.46 -4.60 3.67
C VAL A 122 -37.65 -3.65 3.87
N PRO A 123 -37.65 -2.75 4.88
CA PRO A 123 -38.70 -1.74 4.95
C PRO A 123 -38.58 -0.79 3.75
N ALA A 124 -39.70 -0.63 3.07
CA ALA A 124 -39.88 0.25 1.93
C ALA A 124 -39.78 1.73 2.29
N ALA A 125 -39.38 2.49 1.28
CA ALA A 125 -39.29 3.93 1.17
C ALA A 125 -40.35 4.76 1.93
N ALA A 126 -39.85 5.73 2.71
CA ALA A 126 -40.42 7.06 2.97
C ALA A 126 -39.28 7.88 3.62
N ALA A 127 -38.97 9.13 3.31
CA ALA A 127 -39.66 10.14 2.54
C ALA A 127 -38.62 11.07 1.88
N VAL A 128 -39.04 11.63 0.76
CA VAL A 128 -38.41 12.73 0.04
C VAL A 128 -38.21 13.92 0.99
N ALA A 129 -36.96 14.27 1.29
CA ALA A 129 -36.62 15.59 1.78
C ALA A 129 -36.28 16.46 0.56
N THR A 130 -37.28 17.20 0.09
CA THR A 130 -37.09 18.31 -0.85
C THR A 130 -36.03 19.26 -0.32
N TRP A 131 -34.88 19.34 -0.99
CA TRP A 131 -33.94 20.43 -0.78
C TRP A 131 -34.57 21.70 -1.36
N SER A 132 -34.85 22.66 -0.48
CA SER A 132 -35.28 24.00 -0.82
C SER A 132 -34.16 24.74 -1.54
N ASP A 133 -34.46 25.21 -2.74
CA ASP A 133 -33.69 26.18 -3.52
C ASP A 133 -33.67 27.52 -2.77
N ASP A 134 -32.73 27.70 -1.84
CA ASP A 134 -32.46 29.03 -1.25
C ASP A 134 -31.40 29.74 -2.09
N ARG A 135 -31.85 30.31 -3.20
CA ARG A 135 -31.09 31.27 -3.99
C ARG A 135 -30.90 32.54 -3.16
N THR A 136 -29.79 32.59 -2.43
CA THR A 136 -29.29 33.86 -1.92
C THR A 136 -28.97 34.79 -3.10
N GLN A 137 -29.87 35.72 -3.37
CA GLN A 137 -29.69 36.77 -4.37
C GLN A 137 -28.50 37.66 -3.96
N VAL A 138 -27.40 37.58 -4.68
CA VAL A 138 -26.31 38.55 -4.58
C VAL A 138 -26.77 39.84 -5.25
N ARG A 139 -27.12 40.82 -4.41
CA ARG A 139 -27.48 42.18 -4.81
C ARG A 139 -26.28 42.84 -5.52
N ALA A 140 -26.44 43.12 -6.82
CA ALA A 140 -25.46 43.86 -7.60
C ALA A 140 -25.26 45.26 -7.00
N ARG A 141 -24.02 45.58 -6.60
CA ARG A 141 -23.59 46.95 -6.33
C ARG A 141 -23.38 47.66 -7.67
N PRO A 142 -23.87 48.91 -7.85
CA PRO A 142 -23.57 49.68 -9.04
C PRO A 142 -22.07 50.00 -9.11
N ALA A 143 -21.49 49.82 -10.29
CA ALA A 143 -20.08 50.06 -10.58
C ALA A 143 -19.74 51.55 -10.49
N PRO A 144 -18.57 51.93 -9.95
CA PRO A 144 -18.11 53.30 -9.98
C PRO A 144 -17.70 53.74 -11.39
N GLU A 145 -17.86 55.04 -11.56
CA GLU A 145 -17.76 55.88 -12.74
C GLU A 145 -16.38 55.81 -13.42
N ARG A 146 -16.38 55.90 -14.76
CA ARG A 146 -15.19 55.94 -15.62
C ARG A 146 -14.24 57.05 -15.16
N SER A 147 -13.06 56.67 -14.70
CA SER A 147 -11.92 57.56 -14.63
C SER A 147 -11.15 57.56 -15.96
N ASP A 148 -10.85 58.76 -16.44
CA ASP A 148 -10.12 59.03 -17.67
C ASP A 148 -8.79 58.27 -17.75
N GLN A 149 -8.73 57.30 -18.67
CA GLN A 149 -7.47 56.66 -19.03
C GLN A 149 -6.65 57.62 -19.91
N ARG A 150 -5.62 58.22 -19.30
CA ARG A 150 -4.52 58.86 -20.04
C ARG A 150 -3.89 57.85 -20.98
N LYS A 151 -3.80 58.22 -22.27
CA LYS A 151 -3.11 57.46 -23.32
C LYS A 151 -1.67 57.11 -22.86
N PRO A 152 -1.24 55.84 -22.98
CA PRO A 152 0.15 55.49 -22.73
C PRO A 152 1.05 56.12 -23.80
N PRO A 153 2.28 56.56 -23.45
CA PRO A 153 3.23 57.07 -24.42
C PRO A 153 3.63 55.93 -25.37
N ARG A 154 3.61 56.24 -26.67
CA ARG A 154 3.99 55.31 -27.74
C ARG A 154 5.41 54.79 -27.48
N PRO A 155 5.66 53.46 -27.57
CA PRO A 155 7.02 52.94 -27.44
C PRO A 155 7.86 53.47 -28.60
N ARG A 156 9.00 54.09 -28.27
CA ARG A 156 10.06 54.39 -29.23
C ARG A 156 10.46 53.06 -29.88
N ARG A 157 10.38 52.99 -31.22
CA ARG A 157 10.93 51.89 -32.03
C ARG A 157 12.41 51.73 -31.69
N SER A 158 12.74 50.79 -30.81
CA SER A 158 14.08 50.25 -30.71
C SER A 158 14.33 49.42 -31.98
N SER A 159 15.49 49.63 -32.60
CA SER A 159 15.92 48.94 -33.82
C SER A 159 15.69 47.42 -33.72
N PRO A 160 15.11 46.77 -34.75
CA PRO A 160 14.81 45.34 -34.72
C PRO A 160 16.05 44.46 -34.47
N ALA A 161 17.25 44.96 -34.74
CA ALA A 161 18.51 44.28 -34.47
C ALA A 161 18.75 43.93 -32.99
N LEU A 162 18.31 44.77 -32.04
CA LEU A 162 18.56 44.53 -30.61
C LEU A 162 17.63 43.44 -30.03
N ALA A 163 16.38 43.39 -30.51
CA ALA A 163 15.40 42.38 -30.11
C ALA A 163 15.78 40.98 -30.62
N TRP A 164 16.32 40.91 -31.84
CA TRP A 164 16.85 39.67 -32.39
C TRP A 164 18.11 39.19 -31.65
N GLY A 165 18.99 40.12 -31.25
CA GLY A 165 20.17 39.79 -30.44
C GLY A 165 19.83 39.18 -29.07
N LEU A 166 18.86 39.76 -28.35
CA LEU A 166 18.41 39.21 -27.06
C LEU A 166 17.70 37.86 -27.23
N GLY A 167 16.88 37.71 -28.27
CA GLY A 167 16.19 36.46 -28.56
C GLY A 167 17.16 35.31 -28.88
N ALA A 168 18.20 35.58 -29.67
CA ALA A 168 19.24 34.62 -29.97
C ALA A 168 20.03 34.21 -28.72
N LEU A 169 20.35 35.16 -27.84
CA LEU A 169 21.05 34.87 -26.58
C LEU A 169 20.20 34.03 -25.63
N ALA A 170 18.91 34.34 -25.49
CA ALA A 170 17.99 33.56 -24.68
C ALA A 170 17.83 32.13 -25.22
N ALA A 171 17.70 31.97 -26.54
CA ALA A 171 17.63 30.67 -27.18
C ALA A 171 18.93 29.85 -26.98
N LEU A 172 20.09 30.52 -27.03
CA LEU A 172 21.39 29.89 -26.76
C LEU A 172 21.51 29.43 -25.30
N LEU A 173 21.10 30.24 -24.34
CA LEU A 173 21.13 29.87 -22.91
C LEU A 173 20.18 28.72 -22.60
N ILE A 174 18.97 28.72 -23.19
CA ILE A 174 18.01 27.62 -23.04
C ILE A 174 18.57 26.35 -23.68
N GLY A 175 19.12 26.45 -24.89
CA GLY A 175 19.75 25.31 -25.57
C GLY A 175 20.92 24.74 -24.77
N ALA A 176 21.80 25.60 -24.22
CA ALA A 176 22.90 25.18 -23.37
C ALA A 176 22.41 24.53 -22.06
N GLY A 177 21.34 25.04 -21.46
CA GLY A 177 20.73 24.45 -20.26
C GLY A 177 20.14 23.06 -20.53
N VAL A 178 19.46 22.88 -21.67
CA VAL A 178 18.90 21.58 -22.08
C VAL A 178 20.01 20.57 -22.38
N VAL A 179 21.05 20.99 -23.11
CA VAL A 179 22.23 20.13 -23.35
C VAL A 179 22.92 19.78 -22.04
N GLY A 180 23.05 20.74 -21.12
CA GLY A 180 23.56 20.51 -19.78
C GLY A 180 22.75 19.46 -19.01
N ALA A 181 21.41 19.56 -19.01
CA ALA A 181 20.55 18.62 -18.31
C ALA A 181 20.58 17.18 -18.88
N VAL A 182 20.87 17.03 -20.18
CA VAL A 182 21.00 15.72 -20.83
C VAL A 182 22.39 15.10 -20.62
N VAL A 183 23.44 15.92 -20.61
CA VAL A 183 24.83 15.45 -20.55
C VAL A 183 25.35 15.34 -19.11
N LEU A 184 24.86 16.16 -18.18
CA LEU A 184 25.30 16.14 -16.80
C LEU A 184 24.66 14.95 -16.06
N PRO A 185 25.46 14.03 -15.49
CA PRO A 185 24.93 12.97 -14.64
C PRO A 185 24.29 13.57 -13.39
N ALA A 186 23.19 12.98 -12.94
CA ALA A 186 22.48 13.40 -11.73
C ALA A 186 23.44 13.43 -10.54
N ALA A 187 23.49 14.56 -9.83
CA ALA A 187 24.30 14.68 -8.62
C ALA A 187 23.75 13.73 -7.55
N ALA A 188 24.54 12.72 -7.17
CA ALA A 188 24.20 11.84 -6.08
C ALA A 188 24.46 12.56 -4.74
N VAL A 189 23.39 12.84 -4.00
CA VAL A 189 23.48 13.34 -2.62
C VAL A 189 23.54 12.14 -1.68
N ALA A 190 24.72 11.82 -1.18
CA ALA A 190 24.90 10.77 -0.17
C ALA A 190 24.69 11.36 1.23
N ILE A 191 23.65 10.91 1.94
CA ILE A 191 23.47 11.19 3.37
C ILE A 191 24.12 10.02 4.11
N MET A 192 25.28 10.26 4.74
CA MET A 192 25.91 9.28 5.62
C MET A 192 25.70 9.70 7.07
N PRO A 193 24.98 8.90 7.88
CA PRO A 193 24.88 9.16 9.30
C PRO A 193 26.25 8.96 9.96
N ALA A 194 26.73 9.97 10.68
CA ALA A 194 27.88 9.82 11.55
C ALA A 194 27.43 9.17 12.86
N THR A 195 28.03 8.03 13.19
CA THR A 195 27.84 7.35 14.47
C THR A 195 29.13 7.40 15.25
N GLU A 196 29.10 7.93 16.46
CA GLU A 196 30.22 7.88 17.40
C GLU A 196 29.91 6.81 18.47
N PRO A 197 30.81 5.83 18.69
CA PRO A 197 30.59 4.82 19.72
C PRO A 197 30.62 5.47 21.11
N LEU A 198 29.65 5.12 21.96
CA LEU A 198 29.70 5.50 23.37
C LEU A 198 30.83 4.72 24.04
N GLU A 199 31.87 5.43 24.47
CA GLU A 199 32.94 4.86 25.28
C GLU A 199 32.41 4.43 26.67
N PRO A 200 32.95 3.36 27.28
CA PRO A 200 32.58 2.96 28.63
C PRO A 200 32.92 4.06 29.65
N GLU A 201 31.93 4.52 30.41
CA GLU A 201 32.16 5.44 31.53
C GLU A 201 32.81 4.67 32.69
N SER A 202 33.96 5.15 33.16
CA SER A 202 34.69 4.52 34.28
C SER A 202 34.19 5.07 35.61
N TYR A 203 33.80 4.18 36.53
CA TYR A 203 33.34 4.55 37.86
C TYR A 203 34.35 4.11 38.93
N GLN A 204 34.64 4.99 39.89
CA GLN A 204 35.40 4.63 41.08
C GLN A 204 34.42 4.24 42.19
N ILE A 205 34.50 2.99 42.64
CA ILE A 205 33.71 2.49 43.77
C ILE A 205 34.56 2.62 45.04
N ARG A 206 34.08 3.38 46.02
CA ARG A 206 34.70 3.48 47.36
C ARG A 206 33.91 2.60 48.33
N ILE A 207 34.56 1.61 48.91
CA ILE A 207 33.98 0.75 49.96
C ILE A 207 34.41 1.35 51.30
N ASP A 208 33.43 1.69 52.14
CA ASP A 208 33.67 2.38 53.42
C ASP A 208 33.99 1.43 54.58
N ASP A 209 33.70 0.13 54.42
CA ASP A 209 34.01 -0.92 55.39
C ASP A 209 35.13 -1.85 54.86
N PRO A 210 36.33 -1.84 55.46
CA PRO A 210 37.47 -2.62 54.98
C PRO A 210 37.32 -4.13 55.19
N ASP A 211 36.39 -4.60 56.03
CA ASP A 211 36.18 -6.04 56.31
C ASP A 211 35.14 -6.67 55.38
N GLN A 212 34.47 -5.88 54.53
CA GLN A 212 33.45 -6.35 53.62
C GLN A 212 34.06 -6.97 52.34
N LEU A 213 34.20 -8.30 52.34
CA LEU A 213 34.83 -9.07 51.24
C LEU A 213 33.93 -9.30 50.01
N ALA A 214 32.60 -9.18 50.17
CA ALA A 214 31.63 -9.34 49.08
C ALA A 214 30.34 -8.56 49.36
N GLY A 215 29.71 -8.06 48.31
CA GLY A 215 28.45 -7.32 48.38
C GLY A 215 27.98 -6.86 47.00
N THR A 216 26.73 -6.45 46.90
CA THR A 216 26.16 -5.86 45.67
C THR A 216 26.04 -4.36 45.86
N VAL A 217 26.60 -3.59 44.93
CA VAL A 217 26.45 -2.13 44.91
C VAL A 217 25.54 -1.77 43.74
N ASP A 218 24.35 -1.26 44.04
CA ASP A 218 23.43 -0.75 43.03
C ASP A 218 23.72 0.73 42.76
N ALA A 219 24.30 1.03 41.61
CA ALA A 219 24.43 2.39 41.09
C ALA A 219 23.41 2.61 39.97
N ARG A 220 22.61 3.69 40.06
CA ARG A 220 21.69 4.12 39.00
C ARG A 220 22.20 5.42 38.39
N ALA A 221 22.58 5.39 37.12
CA ALA A 221 22.90 6.59 36.37
C ALA A 221 21.66 7.09 35.61
N GLN A 222 21.37 8.39 35.70
CA GLN A 222 20.40 9.01 34.80
C GLN A 222 21.12 9.36 33.49
N VAL A 223 20.80 8.63 32.43
CA VAL A 223 21.28 8.91 31.08
C VAL A 223 20.22 9.68 30.30
N ALA A 224 20.64 10.73 29.61
CA ALA A 224 19.78 11.45 28.68
C ALA A 224 19.58 10.59 27.43
N ALA A 225 18.34 10.17 27.16
CA ALA A 225 18.01 9.43 25.96
C ALA A 225 18.30 10.28 24.71
N THR A 226 19.21 9.83 23.86
CA THR A 226 19.58 10.49 22.59
C THR A 226 18.50 10.37 21.52
N GLY A 227 17.46 9.58 21.77
CA GLY A 227 16.30 9.43 20.92
C GLY A 227 15.42 8.27 21.36
N THR A 228 14.26 8.14 20.71
CA THR A 228 13.40 6.95 20.81
C THR A 228 13.47 6.24 19.47
N TYR A 229 13.87 4.97 19.46
CA TYR A 229 13.72 4.12 18.29
C TYR A 229 12.73 3.02 18.61
N ALA A 230 11.75 2.83 17.73
CA ALA A 230 10.78 1.77 17.89
C ALA A 230 11.44 0.44 17.51
N ILE A 231 11.65 -0.43 18.50
CA ILE A 231 11.92 -1.84 18.22
C ILE A 231 10.61 -2.43 17.72
N GLN A 232 10.52 -2.67 16.41
CA GLN A 232 9.40 -3.39 15.83
C GLN A 232 9.60 -4.88 16.09
N ALA A 233 9.18 -5.35 17.26
CA ALA A 233 9.11 -6.79 17.54
C ALA A 233 7.87 -7.37 16.84
N ALA A 234 8.05 -8.47 16.11
CA ALA A 234 6.93 -9.20 15.51
C ALA A 234 5.96 -9.67 16.60
N ALA A 235 4.66 -9.58 16.34
CA ALA A 235 3.66 -10.10 17.27
C ALA A 235 3.81 -11.61 17.40
N THR A 236 3.88 -12.13 18.62
CA THR A 236 4.00 -13.56 18.90
C THR A 236 2.76 -14.10 19.61
N ALA A 237 2.40 -15.34 19.34
CA ALA A 237 1.28 -16.03 19.97
C ALA A 237 1.53 -17.55 20.06
N ALA A 238 0.61 -18.29 20.66
CA ALA A 238 0.60 -19.75 20.65
C ALA A 238 -0.68 -20.24 19.96
N VAL A 239 -0.57 -21.30 19.17
CA VAL A 239 -1.68 -21.91 18.44
C VAL A 239 -1.81 -23.37 18.83
N VAL A 240 -3.05 -23.81 19.04
CA VAL A 240 -3.41 -25.21 19.30
C VAL A 240 -4.02 -25.79 18.04
N PHE A 241 -3.36 -26.80 17.48
CA PHE A 241 -3.88 -27.61 16.38
C PHE A 241 -4.70 -28.78 16.94
N ARG A 242 -5.84 -29.05 16.31
CA ARG A 242 -6.71 -30.19 16.63
C ARG A 242 -6.79 -31.11 15.44
N ASN A 243 -6.32 -32.34 15.61
CA ASN A 243 -6.33 -33.37 14.58
C ASN A 243 -7.48 -34.37 14.84
N PHE A 244 -8.46 -34.37 13.94
CA PHE A 244 -9.59 -35.28 13.97
C PHE A 244 -9.39 -36.51 13.05
N ASN A 245 -8.20 -36.69 12.49
CA ASN A 245 -7.88 -37.89 11.72
C ASN A 245 -7.38 -39.01 12.63
N THR A 246 -7.49 -40.26 12.18
CA THR A 246 -6.95 -41.43 12.90
C THR A 246 -5.47 -41.67 12.65
N VAL A 247 -4.76 -40.67 12.09
CA VAL A 247 -3.31 -40.71 11.80
C VAL A 247 -2.68 -39.41 12.26
N ASP A 248 -1.40 -39.48 12.65
CA ASP A 248 -0.63 -38.31 13.04
C ASP A 248 -0.44 -37.36 11.85
N VAL A 249 -0.50 -36.06 12.11
CA VAL A 249 -0.34 -35.01 11.10
C VAL A 249 0.82 -34.10 11.47
N ALA A 250 1.80 -34.01 10.58
CA ALA A 250 2.92 -33.08 10.74
C ALA A 250 2.54 -31.68 10.23
N VAL A 251 2.82 -30.66 11.04
CA VAL A 251 2.75 -29.24 10.70
C VAL A 251 4.16 -28.69 10.76
N GLY A 252 4.69 -28.27 9.61
CA GLY A 252 6.05 -27.73 9.54
C GLY A 252 6.14 -26.29 10.08
N ALA A 253 7.34 -25.87 10.45
CA ALA A 253 7.68 -24.46 10.68
C ALA A 253 7.43 -23.64 9.40
N GLY A 254 7.01 -22.38 9.56
CA GLY A 254 6.61 -21.52 8.44
C GLY A 254 5.20 -21.81 7.91
N THR A 255 4.42 -22.69 8.56
CA THR A 255 3.00 -22.89 8.20
C THR A 255 2.20 -21.67 8.61
N LEU A 256 1.44 -21.11 7.68
CA LEU A 256 0.62 -19.92 7.91
C LEU A 256 -0.67 -20.27 8.66
N VAL A 257 -0.94 -19.52 9.73
CA VAL A 257 -2.18 -19.52 10.50
C VAL A 257 -2.66 -18.09 10.69
N ALA A 258 -3.97 -17.87 10.76
CA ALA A 258 -4.53 -16.52 10.85
C ALA A 258 -5.37 -16.34 12.10
N ALA A 259 -5.27 -15.17 12.73
CA ALA A 259 -6.15 -14.70 13.79
C ALA A 259 -6.80 -13.39 13.34
N GLY A 260 -8.07 -13.45 12.91
CA GLY A 260 -8.72 -12.32 12.25
C GLY A 260 -8.04 -12.00 10.92
N ASP A 261 -7.59 -10.76 10.76
CA ASP A 261 -6.95 -10.26 9.53
C ASP A 261 -5.41 -10.40 9.53
N GLN A 262 -4.82 -10.92 10.61
CA GLN A 262 -3.36 -11.05 10.74
C GLN A 262 -2.90 -12.49 10.57
N ALA A 263 -1.89 -12.69 9.71
CA ALA A 263 -1.23 -13.97 9.48
C ALA A 263 -0.01 -14.13 10.40
N PHE A 264 0.23 -15.37 10.81
CA PHE A 264 1.36 -15.79 11.62
C PHE A 264 1.95 -17.07 11.04
N GLU A 265 3.26 -17.23 11.16
CA GLU A 265 4.00 -18.44 10.82
C GLU A 265 4.28 -19.27 12.07
N THR A 266 4.12 -20.59 11.96
CA THR A 266 4.55 -21.53 13.01
C THR A 266 6.06 -21.48 13.23
N SER A 267 6.49 -21.37 14.48
CA SER A 267 7.90 -21.22 14.82
C SER A 267 8.69 -22.53 14.83
N ALA A 268 8.01 -23.67 14.85
CA ALA A 268 8.62 -25.00 14.96
C ALA A 268 7.77 -26.08 14.27
N ASP A 269 8.46 -27.13 13.82
CA ASP A 269 7.82 -28.37 13.36
C ASP A 269 7.12 -29.05 14.53
N ILE A 270 5.86 -29.45 14.34
CA ILE A 270 5.08 -30.18 15.33
C ILE A 270 4.31 -31.33 14.69
N VAL A 271 4.27 -32.48 15.38
CA VAL A 271 3.40 -33.60 15.02
C VAL A 271 2.17 -33.55 15.91
N VAL A 272 1.01 -33.33 15.31
CA VAL A 272 -0.29 -33.36 15.99
C VAL A 272 -0.77 -34.80 16.00
N THR A 273 -0.93 -35.37 17.19
CA THR A 273 -1.29 -36.78 17.37
C THR A 273 -2.64 -37.12 16.75
N ALA A 274 -2.82 -38.37 16.35
CA ALA A 274 -4.09 -38.88 15.85
C ALA A 274 -5.22 -38.72 16.88
N GLY A 275 -6.42 -38.39 16.39
CA GLY A 275 -7.65 -38.46 17.14
C GLY A 275 -8.08 -39.91 17.41
N THR A 276 -8.79 -40.11 18.52
CA THR A 276 -9.27 -41.42 18.97
C THR A 276 -10.77 -41.55 18.78
N LEU A 277 -11.22 -42.73 18.34
CA LEU A 277 -12.66 -43.02 18.21
C LEU A 277 -13.23 -43.35 19.59
N THR A 278 -14.28 -42.62 19.99
CA THR A 278 -15.02 -42.86 21.23
C THR A 278 -15.98 -44.03 21.07
N SER A 279 -16.47 -44.58 22.19
CA SER A 279 -17.50 -45.62 22.19
C SER A 279 -18.83 -45.17 21.58
N GLU A 280 -19.04 -43.86 21.43
CA GLU A 280 -20.23 -43.26 20.85
C GLU A 280 -20.09 -43.04 19.32
N GLY A 281 -18.96 -43.44 18.73
CA GLY A 281 -18.70 -43.29 17.30
C GLY A 281 -18.25 -41.88 16.89
N THR A 282 -17.93 -41.01 17.85
CA THR A 282 -17.35 -39.67 17.60
C THR A 282 -15.83 -39.72 17.68
N ILE A 283 -15.12 -38.79 17.01
CA ILE A 283 -13.66 -38.70 17.10
C ILE A 283 -13.29 -37.60 18.11
N GLN A 284 -12.56 -37.98 19.16
CA GLN A 284 -11.90 -37.05 20.06
C GLN A 284 -10.58 -36.61 19.41
N ALA A 285 -10.38 -35.30 19.24
CA ALA A 285 -9.19 -34.77 18.58
C ALA A 285 -7.91 -34.99 19.40
N GLY A 286 -6.83 -35.34 18.71
CA GLY A 286 -5.48 -35.14 19.23
C GLY A 286 -5.11 -33.66 19.17
N GLU A 287 -4.31 -33.19 20.12
CA GLU A 287 -3.91 -31.78 20.22
C GLU A 287 -2.40 -31.61 20.10
N GLY A 288 -1.97 -30.51 19.48
CA GLY A 288 -0.57 -30.12 19.38
C GLY A 288 -0.45 -28.59 19.50
N LEU A 289 0.47 -28.12 20.33
CA LEU A 289 0.69 -26.70 20.61
C LEU A 289 2.03 -26.23 20.06
N THR A 290 2.03 -25.13 19.30
CA THR A 290 3.25 -24.50 18.81
C THR A 290 3.18 -22.98 18.90
N GLY A 291 4.35 -22.35 18.99
CA GLY A 291 4.48 -20.90 18.92
C GLY A 291 4.27 -20.40 17.49
N VAL A 292 3.82 -19.15 17.36
CA VAL A 292 3.66 -18.48 16.08
C VAL A 292 4.15 -17.04 16.17
N ALA A 293 4.68 -16.51 15.07
CA ALA A 293 5.13 -15.12 14.95
C ALA A 293 4.50 -14.47 13.72
N ALA A 294 4.25 -13.16 13.76
CA ALA A 294 3.66 -12.44 12.64
C ALA A 294 4.50 -12.65 11.37
N ALA A 295 3.81 -13.06 10.30
CA ALA A 295 4.38 -13.31 8.98
C ALA A 295 4.68 -12.01 8.24
#